data_AF-A0A2G8R706-F1
#
_entry.id   AF-A0A2G8R706-F1
#
_cell.length_a   1.000
_cell.length_b   1.000
_cell.length_c   1.000
_cell.angle_alpha   90.00
_cell.angle_beta   90.00
_cell.angle_gamma   90.00
#
_symmetry.space_group_name_H-M   'P 1'
#
loop_
_entity.id
_entity.type
_entity.pdbx_description
1 polymer ?
#
loop_
_entity_poly.entity_id
_entity_poly.type
_entity_poly.pdbx_seq_one_letter_code
_entity_poly.pdbx_strand_id
1 'polypeptide(L)'
;MKLPANKTDRNDAFGLVRLVHSGWHERVAIKSFDRYRMRAVLTAWERIVRMCTTMINQIRGLAKTFGLQLSAGKGQVFEQSVRRAFPDDVVLSDLFESLLWVLSGLTDQRRAFDRQLARFAREDEACRIVSSAPVSAVLRRSPS
;
A
#
# COMPACT_ATOMS: atom_id res chain seq x y z
N MET A 1 25.23 6.70 30.83
CA MET A 1 23.90 7.21 30.43
C MET A 1 23.54 6.55 29.10
N LYS A 2 22.74 5.47 29.13
CA LYS A 2 22.42 4.61 27.98
C LYS A 2 21.16 5.14 27.28
N LEU A 3 21.23 5.32 25.97
CA LEU A 3 20.07 5.57 25.09
C LEU A 3 19.93 4.37 24.16
N PRO A 4 18.86 3.57 24.23
CA PRO A 4 18.56 2.61 23.18
C PRO A 4 17.93 3.37 22.00
N ALA A 5 18.65 3.40 20.88
CA ALA A 5 18.12 3.82 19.60
C ALA A 5 17.15 2.75 19.09
N ASN A 6 15.86 2.93 19.37
CA ASN A 6 14.80 2.28 18.60
C ASN A 6 13.99 3.38 17.93
N LYS A 7 14.38 3.73 16.70
CA LYS A 7 13.73 4.72 15.86
C LYS A 7 13.36 4.09 14.52
N THR A 8 12.61 3.00 14.60
CA THR A 8 11.97 2.36 13.46
C THR A 8 10.57 2.98 13.33
N ASP A 9 10.41 3.95 12.42
CA ASP A 9 9.16 4.24 11.69
C ASP A 9 9.20 5.53 10.85
N ARG A 10 10.39 5.93 10.35
CA ARG A 10 10.50 7.06 9.39
C ARG A 10 10.88 6.64 7.97
N ASN A 11 10.92 5.34 7.66
CA ASN A 11 11.43 4.88 6.35
C ASN A 11 10.38 4.30 5.39
N ASP A 12 9.17 3.94 5.85
CA ASP A 12 8.21 3.23 4.97
C ASP A 12 7.32 4.16 4.12
N ALA A 13 7.38 5.48 4.34
CA ALA A 13 6.62 6.46 3.57
C ALA A 13 7.47 7.26 2.55
N PHE A 14 8.80 7.10 2.57
CA PHE A 14 9.71 7.88 1.71
C PHE A 14 10.15 7.13 0.43
N GLY A 15 9.87 5.83 0.31
CA GLY A 15 10.26 5.02 -0.85
C GLY A 15 9.47 5.27 -2.14
N LEU A 16 8.35 6.01 -2.08
CA LEU A 16 7.42 6.16 -3.23
C LEU A 16 7.45 7.55 -3.89
N VAL A 17 8.21 8.51 -3.36
CA VAL A 17 8.16 9.91 -3.83
C VAL A 17 9.14 10.22 -4.97
N ARG A 18 10.04 9.30 -5.36
CA ARG A 18 11.05 9.60 -6.39
C ARG A 18 10.61 9.36 -7.86
N LEU A 19 9.37 8.96 -8.11
CA LEU A 19 8.88 8.62 -9.46
C LEU A 19 7.95 9.65 -10.12
N VAL A 20 7.67 10.78 -9.46
CA VAL A 20 6.59 11.69 -9.91
C VAL A 20 7.10 12.99 -10.57
N HIS A 21 8.39 13.10 -10.91
CA HIS A 21 8.97 14.35 -11.47
C HIS A 21 9.86 14.15 -12.70
N SER A 22 9.30 13.60 -13.78
CA SER A 22 9.86 13.82 -15.13
C SER A 22 8.73 14.10 -16.13
N GLY A 23 8.56 15.38 -16.44
CA GLY A 23 7.61 15.87 -17.44
C GLY A 23 8.00 15.38 -18.84
N TRP A 24 7.06 14.75 -19.53
CA TRP A 24 7.15 14.43 -20.95
C TRP A 24 5.78 14.69 -21.60
N HIS A 25 5.56 15.96 -21.95
CA HIS A 25 4.63 16.42 -22.98
C HIS A 25 5.34 16.14 -24.32
N GLU A 26 4.87 15.26 -25.21
CA GLU A 26 4.15 15.65 -26.43
C GLU A 26 3.58 14.41 -27.17
N ARG A 27 3.23 13.34 -26.42
CA ARG A 27 2.56 12.11 -26.93
C ARG A 27 1.27 11.84 -26.15
N VAL A 28 0.46 12.90 -25.99
CA VAL A 28 -0.22 13.21 -24.73
C VAL A 28 -1.56 12.51 -24.49
N ALA A 29 -2.33 12.07 -25.49
CA ALA A 29 -3.68 11.54 -25.25
C ALA A 29 -3.75 10.05 -24.84
N ILE A 30 -2.99 9.17 -25.48
CA ILE A 30 -3.00 7.73 -25.16
C ILE A 30 -2.25 7.48 -23.83
N LYS A 31 -1.15 8.19 -23.60
CA LYS A 31 -0.40 8.15 -22.33
C LYS A 31 -1.11 8.89 -21.18
N SER A 32 -1.98 9.86 -21.45
CA SER A 32 -2.72 10.53 -20.36
C SER A 32 -3.75 9.61 -19.74
N PHE A 33 -4.44 8.77 -20.51
CA PHE A 33 -5.45 7.85 -19.99
C PHE A 33 -4.84 6.83 -19.02
N ASP A 34 -3.67 6.26 -19.34
CA ASP A 34 -2.96 5.36 -18.42
C ASP A 34 -2.43 6.09 -17.18
N ARG A 35 -2.03 7.36 -17.30
CA ARG A 35 -1.73 8.21 -16.13
C ARG A 35 -2.95 8.49 -15.25
N TYR A 36 -4.12 8.75 -15.84
CA TYR A 36 -5.37 8.95 -15.10
C TYR A 36 -5.81 7.67 -14.38
N ARG A 37 -5.70 6.52 -15.03
CA ARG A 37 -5.97 5.20 -14.44
C ARG A 37 -5.04 4.91 -13.26
N MET A 38 -3.73 5.09 -13.45
CA MET A 38 -2.75 4.89 -12.38
C MET A 38 -2.99 5.86 -11.22
N ARG A 39 -3.27 7.13 -11.51
CA ARG A 39 -3.60 8.13 -10.48
C ARG A 39 -4.86 7.76 -9.70
N ALA A 40 -5.91 7.28 -10.37
CA ALA A 40 -7.14 6.85 -9.71
C ALA A 40 -6.88 5.70 -8.73
N VAL A 41 -6.09 4.71 -9.15
CA VAL A 41 -5.70 3.56 -8.31
C VAL A 41 -4.82 3.99 -7.14
N LEU A 42 -3.85 4.89 -7.35
CA LEU A 42 -3.05 5.47 -6.27
C LEU A 42 -3.91 6.23 -5.25
N THR A 43 -4.84 7.06 -5.71
CA THR A 43 -5.75 7.80 -4.82
C THR A 43 -6.64 6.85 -4.01
N ALA A 44 -7.16 5.78 -4.63
CA ALA A 44 -7.93 4.77 -3.92
C ALA A 44 -7.07 4.02 -2.89
N TRP A 45 -5.86 3.62 -3.26
CA TRP A 45 -4.90 2.97 -2.37
C TRP A 45 -4.55 3.84 -1.15
N GLU A 46 -4.23 5.12 -1.36
CA GLU A 46 -3.95 6.06 -0.27
C GLU A 46 -5.13 6.20 0.70
N ARG A 47 -6.36 6.22 0.17
CA ARG A 47 -7.57 6.24 1.00
C ARG A 47 -7.69 4.98 1.86
N ILE A 48 -7.48 3.80 1.28
CA ILE A 48 -7.52 2.55 2.05
C ILE A 48 -6.42 2.51 3.13
N VAL A 49 -5.20 2.94 2.83
CA VAL A 49 -4.11 3.01 3.82
C VAL A 49 -4.49 3.92 5.00
N ARG A 50 -5.13 5.07 4.73
CA ARG A 50 -5.64 5.97 5.76
C ARG A 50 -6.76 5.29 6.57
N MET A 51 -7.71 4.63 5.91
CA MET A 51 -8.80 3.90 6.58
C MET A 51 -8.28 2.80 7.51
N CYS A 52 -7.31 1.99 7.08
CA CYS A 52 -6.65 1.01 7.94
C CYS A 52 -6.03 1.67 9.18
N THR A 53 -5.34 2.80 9.00
CA THR A 53 -4.66 3.50 10.10
C THR A 53 -5.67 4.11 11.07
N THR A 54 -6.74 4.73 10.56
CA THR A 54 -7.84 5.26 11.37
C THR A 54 -8.51 4.14 12.17
N MET A 55 -8.80 3.01 11.55
CA MET A 55 -9.44 1.86 12.22
C MET A 55 -8.56 1.31 13.35
N ILE A 56 -7.27 1.11 13.12
CA ILE A 56 -6.32 0.67 14.16
C ILE A 56 -6.30 1.65 15.33
N ASN A 57 -6.25 2.95 15.04
CA ASN A 57 -6.23 3.98 16.08
C ASN A 57 -7.55 4.07 16.85
N GLN A 58 -8.68 3.86 16.17
CA GLN A 58 -10.00 3.78 16.81
C GLN A 58 -10.08 2.58 17.76
N ILE A 59 -9.63 1.39 17.32
CA ILE A 59 -9.55 0.19 18.17
C ILE A 59 -8.69 0.47 19.41
N ARG A 60 -7.52 1.12 19.25
CA ARG A 60 -6.68 1.52 20.40
C ARG A 60 -7.37 2.53 21.32
N GLY A 61 -8.06 3.51 20.76
CA GLY A 61 -8.81 4.50 21.52
C GLY A 61 -9.89 3.86 22.38
N LEU A 62 -10.66 2.93 21.81
CA LEU A 62 -11.67 2.16 22.52
C LEU A 62 -11.05 1.25 23.59
N ALA A 63 -9.96 0.53 23.29
CA ALA A 63 -9.31 -0.30 24.31
C ALA A 63 -8.84 0.54 25.51
N LYS A 64 -8.37 1.76 25.26
CA LYS A 64 -7.93 2.69 26.31
C LYS A 64 -9.07 3.15 27.23
N THR A 65 -10.32 3.24 26.75
CA THR A 65 -11.45 3.60 27.64
C THR A 65 -11.73 2.52 28.68
N PHE A 66 -11.29 1.29 28.43
CA PHE A 66 -11.38 0.15 29.35
C PHE A 66 -10.06 -0.12 30.09
N GLY A 67 -9.10 0.81 30.06
CA GLY A 67 -7.84 0.71 30.81
C GLY A 67 -6.77 -0.19 30.18
N LEU A 68 -6.95 -0.65 28.95
CA LEU A 68 -6.05 -1.59 28.29
C LEU A 68 -5.15 -0.90 27.27
N GLN A 69 -3.89 -1.33 27.24
CA GLN A 69 -2.90 -0.86 26.28
C GLN A 69 -2.57 -1.96 25.27
N LEU A 70 -3.00 -1.74 24.03
CA LEU A 70 -2.69 -2.64 22.91
C LEU A 70 -1.28 -2.41 22.36
N SER A 71 -0.76 -3.40 21.64
CA SER A 71 0.57 -3.32 21.02
C SER A 71 0.70 -2.15 20.02
N ALA A 72 1.89 -1.57 19.94
CA ALA A 72 2.21 -0.45 19.05
C ALA A 72 2.28 -0.84 17.56
N GLY A 73 2.39 -2.14 17.26
CA GLY A 73 2.52 -2.68 15.90
C GLY A 73 1.21 -2.70 15.11
N LYS A 74 1.26 -3.24 13.88
CA LYS A 74 0.09 -3.47 13.00
C LYS A 74 0.02 -4.94 12.60
N GLY A 75 -1.07 -5.33 11.94
CA GLY A 75 -1.24 -6.70 11.43
C GLY A 75 -1.42 -7.73 12.54
N GLN A 76 -0.93 -8.95 12.33
CA GLN A 76 -1.22 -10.10 13.18
C GLN A 76 -0.86 -9.91 14.67
N VAL A 77 0.25 -9.23 14.97
CA VAL A 77 0.66 -8.93 16.36
C VAL A 77 -0.34 -7.98 17.04
N PHE A 78 -0.91 -7.03 16.30
CA PHE A 78 -1.94 -6.14 16.80
C PHE A 78 -3.26 -6.87 17.03
N GLU A 79 -3.71 -7.65 16.03
CA GLU A 79 -4.94 -8.44 16.13
C GLU A 79 -4.91 -9.41 17.33
N GLN A 80 -3.80 -10.14 17.51
CA GLN A 80 -3.63 -11.02 18.66
C GLN A 80 -3.62 -10.27 19.99
N SER A 81 -3.02 -9.07 20.03
CA SER A 81 -3.04 -8.22 21.23
C SER A 81 -4.47 -7.79 21.59
N VAL A 82 -5.32 -7.52 20.61
CA VAL A 82 -6.74 -7.18 20.83
C VAL A 82 -7.50 -8.39 21.38
N ARG A 83 -7.34 -9.57 20.77
CA ARG A 83 -8.01 -10.79 21.21
C ARG A 83 -7.67 -11.21 22.64
N ARG A 84 -6.42 -10.97 23.06
CA ARG A 84 -5.97 -11.27 24.43
C ARG A 84 -6.41 -10.24 25.47
N ALA A 85 -6.93 -9.09 25.05
CA ALA A 85 -7.26 -8.00 25.95
C ALA A 85 -8.57 -8.25 26.72
N PHE A 86 -9.50 -9.03 26.17
CA PHE A 86 -10.86 -9.18 26.72
C PHE A 86 -11.34 -10.64 26.87
N PRO A 87 -10.54 -11.58 27.41
CA PRO A 87 -10.88 -13.01 27.38
C PRO A 87 -12.19 -13.38 28.09
N ASP A 88 -12.58 -12.61 29.12
CA ASP A 88 -13.73 -12.93 29.99
C ASP A 88 -14.94 -12.00 29.77
N ASP A 89 -14.83 -11.01 28.87
CA ASP A 89 -15.93 -10.09 28.52
C ASP A 89 -16.41 -10.37 27.10
N VAL A 90 -17.52 -11.11 26.99
CA VAL A 90 -18.10 -11.52 25.71
C VAL A 90 -18.56 -10.32 24.89
N VAL A 91 -19.13 -9.29 25.53
CA VAL A 91 -19.66 -8.11 24.83
C VAL A 91 -18.52 -7.32 24.19
N LEU A 92 -17.43 -7.10 24.94
CA LEU A 92 -16.25 -6.42 24.40
C LEU A 92 -15.53 -7.31 23.38
N SER A 93 -15.43 -8.62 23.62
CA SER A 93 -14.84 -9.56 22.66
C SER A 93 -15.53 -9.50 21.30
N ASP A 94 -16.86 -9.59 21.27
CA ASP A 94 -17.63 -9.55 20.03
C ASP A 94 -17.53 -8.18 19.32
N LEU A 95 -17.53 -7.09 20.09
CA LEU A 95 -17.31 -5.74 19.57
C LEU A 95 -15.94 -5.65 18.88
N PHE A 96 -14.87 -6.05 19.57
CA PHE A 96 -13.52 -5.94 19.04
C PHE A 96 -13.27 -6.90 17.88
N GLU A 97 -13.83 -8.12 17.90
CA GLU A 97 -13.77 -9.03 16.74
C GLU A 97 -14.47 -8.43 15.52
N SER A 98 -15.62 -7.78 15.70
CA SER A 98 -16.31 -7.09 14.61
C SER A 98 -15.44 -5.98 13.99
N LEU A 99 -14.72 -5.21 14.83
CA LEU A 99 -13.78 -4.18 14.35
C LEU A 99 -12.55 -4.79 13.66
N LEU A 100 -12.03 -5.91 14.17
CA LEU A 100 -10.93 -6.64 13.54
C LEU A 100 -11.34 -7.21 12.18
N TRP A 101 -12.57 -7.68 12.03
CA TRP A 101 -13.10 -8.16 10.76
C TRP A 101 -13.12 -7.04 9.71
N VAL A 102 -13.59 -5.85 10.06
CA VAL A 102 -13.55 -4.68 9.15
C VAL A 102 -12.11 -4.30 8.80
N LEU A 103 -11.21 -4.28 9.78
CA LEU A 103 -9.79 -4.00 9.54
C LEU A 103 -9.14 -5.02 8.59
N SER A 104 -9.50 -6.30 8.72
CA SER A 104 -9.03 -7.38 7.86
C SER A 104 -9.47 -7.13 6.41
N GLY A 105 -10.76 -6.82 6.21
CA GLY A 105 -11.28 -6.44 4.88
C GLY A 105 -10.55 -5.24 4.26
N LEU A 106 -10.27 -4.19 5.04
CA LEU A 106 -9.47 -3.05 4.55
C LEU A 106 -8.05 -3.45 4.17
N THR A 107 -7.43 -4.35 4.95
CA THR A 107 -6.08 -4.85 4.68
C THR A 107 -6.04 -5.70 3.40
N ASP A 108 -7.08 -6.48 3.13
CA ASP A 108 -7.19 -7.25 1.89
C ASP A 108 -7.41 -6.35 0.67
N GLN A 109 -8.23 -5.31 0.79
CA GLN A 109 -8.37 -4.30 -0.27
C GLN A 109 -7.05 -3.57 -0.52
N ARG A 110 -6.30 -3.22 0.53
CA ARG A 110 -4.96 -2.63 0.38
C ARG A 110 -4.06 -3.53 -0.46
N ARG A 111 -4.00 -4.83 -0.14
CA ARG A 111 -3.22 -5.82 -0.89
C ARG A 111 -3.69 -5.96 -2.34
N ALA A 112 -4.99 -5.84 -2.60
CA ALA A 112 -5.52 -5.87 -3.96
C ALA A 112 -5.04 -4.65 -4.77
N PHE A 113 -5.08 -3.45 -4.18
CA PHE A 113 -4.52 -2.25 -4.80
C PHE A 113 -3.01 -2.33 -4.99
N ASP A 114 -2.26 -2.86 -4.01
CA ASP A 114 -0.81 -3.09 -4.13
C ASP A 114 -0.49 -3.96 -5.36
N ARG A 115 -1.25 -5.06 -5.56
CA ARG A 115 -1.10 -5.93 -6.74
C ARG A 115 -1.44 -5.19 -8.04
N GLN A 116 -2.47 -4.36 -8.03
CA GLN A 116 -2.87 -3.58 -9.21
C GLN A 116 -1.79 -2.54 -9.59
N LEU A 117 -1.22 -1.85 -8.62
CA LEU A 117 -0.11 -0.91 -8.81
C LEU A 117 1.15 -1.61 -9.31
N ALA A 118 1.48 -2.79 -8.76
CA ALA A 118 2.61 -3.59 -9.22
C ALA A 118 2.45 -4.05 -10.68
N ARG A 119 1.22 -4.33 -11.14
CA ARG A 119 0.94 -4.65 -12.54
C ARG A 119 1.21 -3.45 -13.45
N PHE A 120 0.74 -2.25 -13.09
CA PHE A 120 1.03 -1.03 -13.86
C PHE A 120 2.53 -0.75 -13.96
N ALA A 121 3.29 -0.96 -12.89
CA ALA A 121 4.74 -0.77 -12.90
C ALA A 121 5.45 -1.75 -13.86
N ARG A 122 5.00 -3.00 -13.92
CA ARG A 122 5.55 -4.01 -14.85
C ARG A 122 5.20 -3.72 -16.30
N GLU A 123 3.97 -3.29 -16.58
CA GLU A 123 3.54 -2.91 -17.93
C GLU A 123 4.35 -1.72 -18.46
N ASP A 124 4.57 -0.68 -17.65
CA ASP A 124 5.39 0.46 -18.04
C ASP A 124 6.85 0.05 -18.30
N GLU A 125 7.45 -0.78 -17.43
CA GLU A 125 8.81 -1.28 -17.64
C GLU A 125 8.93 -2.17 -18.89
N ALA A 126 7.98 -3.08 -19.13
CA ALA A 126 7.93 -3.90 -20.34
C ALA A 126 7.75 -3.04 -21.60
N CYS A 127 6.89 -2.01 -21.55
CA CYS A 127 6.73 -1.06 -22.65
C CYS A 127 8.01 -0.25 -22.91
N ARG A 128 8.78 0.11 -21.87
CA ARG A 128 10.10 0.75 -22.03
C ARG A 128 11.10 -0.19 -22.71
N ILE A 129 11.19 -1.44 -22.27
CA ILE A 129 12.10 -2.45 -22.82
C ILE A 129 11.80 -2.70 -24.30
N VAL A 130 10.53 -2.88 -24.67
CA VAL A 130 10.10 -3.08 -26.07
C VAL A 130 10.34 -1.81 -26.91
N SER A 131 10.17 -0.62 -26.33
CA SER A 131 10.47 0.65 -27.00
C SER A 131 11.97 0.93 -27.14
N SER A 132 12.83 0.16 -26.46
CA SER A 132 14.30 0.24 -26.55
C SER A 132 14.93 -0.84 -27.45
N ALA A 133 14.15 -1.58 -28.24
CA ALA A 133 14.70 -2.39 -29.32
C ALA A 133 15.39 -1.46 -30.34
N PRO A 134 16.68 -1.65 -30.66
CA PRO A 134 17.39 -0.75 -31.55
C PRO A 134 16.76 -0.78 -32.94
N VAL A 135 16.46 0.40 -33.46
CA VAL A 135 16.23 0.61 -34.89
C VAL A 135 17.54 0.34 -35.63
N SER A 136 17.88 -0.93 -35.82
CA SER A 136 18.93 -1.36 -36.73
C SER A 136 18.78 -2.85 -37.07
N ALA A 137 17.86 -3.16 -37.99
CA ALA A 137 18.03 -4.27 -38.95
C ALA A 137 16.93 -4.19 -40.02
N VAL A 138 16.88 -3.07 -40.75
CA VAL A 138 16.23 -3.03 -42.07
C VAL A 138 17.27 -3.52 -43.09
N LEU A 139 17.00 -4.72 -43.61
CA LEU A 139 17.18 -5.16 -45.00
C LEU A 139 18.44 -4.68 -45.75
N ARG A 140 19.34 -5.61 -46.07
CA ARG A 140 19.83 -5.75 -47.46
C ARG A 140 20.05 -7.22 -47.83
N ARG A 141 19.33 -7.59 -48.89
CA ARG A 141 19.41 -8.83 -49.67
C ARG A 141 20.85 -9.16 -50.12
N SER A 142 21.23 -10.44 -50.07
CA SER A 142 22.11 -11.10 -51.06
C SER A 142 21.45 -11.03 -52.46
N PRO A 143 22.14 -10.94 -53.60
CA PRO A 143 23.13 -11.93 -54.07
C PRO A 143 24.32 -11.24 -54.83
N SER A 144 25.33 -11.86 -55.43
CA SER A 144 25.70 -13.22 -55.80
C SER A 144 27.23 -13.35 -55.70
#